data_AF-A0A354C232-F1
#
_entry.id   AF-A0A354C232-F1
#
_cell.length_a   1.000
_cell.length_b   1.000
_cell.length_c   1.000
_cell.angle_alpha   90.00
_cell.angle_beta   90.00
_cell.angle_gamma   90.00
#
_symmetry.space_group_name_H-M   'P 1'
#
loop_
_entity.id
_entity.type
_entity.pdbx_description
1 polymer ?
#
loop_
_entity_poly.entity_id
_entity_poly.type
_entity_poly.pdbx_seq_one_letter_code
_entity_poly.pdbx_strand_id
1 'polypeptide(L)' 'MAISDEHKEIVNYLEKAIKIVDKMGMRILEFQKHSVKIMLPKEPNLNHIGTIYAGSLFSLADYAGGVL' A
#
# COMPACT_ATOMS: atom_id res chain seq x y z
N MET A 1 11.69 -9.58 3.67
CA MET A 1 12.99 -8.88 3.50
C MET A 1 12.76 -7.39 3.37
N ALA A 2 13.64 -6.56 3.91
CA ALA A 2 13.50 -5.10 3.81
C ALA A 2 13.73 -4.60 2.38
N ILE A 3 13.18 -3.42 2.06
CA ILE A 3 13.41 -2.71 0.79
C ILE A 3 14.91 -2.39 0.65
N SER A 4 15.51 -2.78 -0.48
CA SER A 4 16.91 -2.49 -0.78
C SER A 4 17.13 -1.03 -1.16
N ASP A 5 18.37 -0.54 -1.02
CA ASP A 5 18.70 0.88 -1.19
C ASP A 5 18.34 1.40 -2.59
N GLU A 6 18.57 0.59 -3.63
CA GLU A 6 18.25 0.91 -5.01
C GLU A 6 16.75 1.06 -5.29
N HIS A 7 15.89 0.46 -4.45
CA HIS A 7 14.44 0.53 -4.59
C HIS A 7 13.77 1.59 -3.70
N LYS A 8 14.52 2.27 -2.82
CA LYS A 8 13.94 3.24 -1.87
C LYS A 8 13.24 4.41 -2.56
N GLU A 9 13.83 4.96 -3.61
CA GLU A 9 13.27 6.11 -4.32
C GLU A 9 11.95 5.76 -5.01
N ILE A 10 11.91 4.62 -5.72
CA ILE A 10 10.70 4.18 -6.42
C ILE A 10 9.60 3.82 -5.43
N VAL A 11 9.91 3.15 -4.31
CA VAL A 11 8.93 2.86 -3.27
C VAL A 11 8.34 4.15 -2.68
N ASN A 12 9.19 5.12 -2.33
CA ASN A 12 8.73 6.41 -1.80
C ASN A 12 7.87 7.18 -2.81
N TYR A 13 8.17 7.07 -4.11
CA TYR A 13 7.30 7.61 -5.15
C TYR A 13 5.97 6.88 -5.21
N LEU A 14 5.97 5.54 -5.27
CA LEU A 14 4.77 4.72 -5.40
C LEU A 14 3.80 4.91 -4.23
N GLU A 15 4.28 5.11 -3.01
CA GLU A 15 3.44 5.39 -1.83
C GLU A 15 2.71 6.74 -1.91
N LYS A 16 3.18 7.66 -2.77
CA LYS A 16 2.69 9.04 -2.88
C LYS A 16 2.10 9.39 -4.25
N ALA A 17 2.35 8.57 -5.27
CA ALA A 17 1.93 8.81 -6.65
C ALA A 17 0.41 8.95 -6.77
N ILE A 18 -0.32 8.15 -6.01
CA ILE A 18 -1.79 8.18 -5.94
C ILE A 18 -2.19 8.79 -4.59
N LYS A 19 -2.79 9.98 -4.59
CA LYS A 19 -3.13 10.71 -3.36
C LYS A 19 -3.95 9.89 -2.36
N ILE A 20 -4.86 9.03 -2.84
CA ILE A 20 -5.67 8.20 -1.94
C ILE A 20 -4.85 7.12 -1.24
N VAL A 21 -3.78 6.59 -1.86
CA VAL A 21 -2.87 5.60 -1.25
C VAL A 21 -2.16 6.21 -0.03
N ASP A 22 -1.66 7.45 -0.17
CA ASP A 22 -1.06 8.19 0.94
C ASP A 22 -2.07 8.47 2.06
N LYS A 23 -3.29 8.91 1.71
CA LYS A 23 -4.37 9.16 2.67
C LYS A 23 -4.83 7.90 3.41
N MET A 24 -4.83 6.76 2.74
CA MET A 24 -5.13 5.46 3.34
C MET A 24 -3.98 4.94 4.20
N GLY A 25 -2.81 5.57 4.17
CA GLY A 25 -1.64 5.19 4.96
C GLY A 25 -1.00 3.87 4.51
N MET A 26 -1.20 3.46 3.26
CA MET A 26 -0.60 2.23 2.75
C MET A 26 0.93 2.33 2.78
N ARG A 27 1.61 1.24 3.12
CA ARG A 27 3.07 1.17 3.12
C ARG A 27 3.57 -0.11 2.46
N ILE A 28 4.57 0.03 1.59
CA ILE A 28 5.31 -1.11 1.05
C ILE A 28 6.30 -1.55 2.12
N LEU A 29 6.17 -2.79 2.60
CA LEU A 29 7.05 -3.37 3.62
C LEU A 29 8.20 -4.15 2.99
N GLU A 30 7.94 -4.79 1.84
CA GLU A 30 8.89 -5.62 1.12
C GLU A 30 8.69 -5.38 -0.38
N PHE A 31 9.79 -5.18 -1.12
CA PHE A 31 9.79 -4.93 -2.56
C PHE A 31 10.92 -5.73 -3.20
N GLN A 32 10.56 -6.72 -4.00
CA GLN A 32 11.52 -7.60 -4.67
C GLN A 32 10.96 -8.09 -6.01
N LYS A 33 11.82 -8.73 -6.80
CA LYS A 33 11.40 -9.30 -8.07
C LYS A 33 10.23 -10.29 -7.86
N HIS A 34 9.13 -10.07 -8.58
CA HIS A 34 7.91 -10.90 -8.55
C HIS A 34 7.14 -10.94 -7.22
N SER A 35 7.46 -10.08 -6.26
CA SER A 35 6.75 -10.08 -4.97
C SER A 35 6.83 -8.73 -4.29
N VAL A 36 5.67 -8.27 -3.80
CA VAL A 36 5.52 -7.09 -2.96
C VAL A 36 4.69 -7.46 -1.74
N LYS A 37 5.00 -6.83 -0.61
CA LYS A 37 4.17 -6.89 0.59
C LYS A 37 3.74 -5.48 0.95
N ILE A 38 2.44 -5.26 1.02
CA ILE A 38 1.86 -3.94 1.30
C ILE A 38 0.98 -4.06 2.55
N MET A 39 1.13 -3.09 3.44
CA MET A 39 0.34 -2.97 4.67
C MET A 39 -0.71 -1.87 4.50
N LEU A 40 -1.94 -2.18 4.85
CA LEU A 40 -3.04 -1.22 4.98
C LEU A 40 -3.39 -1.08 6.47
N PRO A 41 -3.22 0.11 7.08
CA PRO A 41 -3.56 0.30 8.48
C PRO A 41 -5.08 0.31 8.69
N LYS A 42 -5.51 0.01 9.92
CA LYS A 42 -6.93 -0.01 10.28
C LYS A 42 -7.59 1.37 10.14
N GLU A 43 -6.97 2.40 10.74
CA GLU A 43 -7.35 3.80 10.53
C GLU A 43 -6.50 4.41 9.41
N PRO A 44 -7.07 5.24 8.51
CA PRO A 44 -8.44 5.76 8.48
C PRO A 44 -9.43 4.88 7.66
N ASN A 45 -9.13 3.59 7.50
CA ASN A 45 -9.80 2.71 6.54
C ASN A 45 -11.01 1.96 7.12
N LEU A 46 -11.59 2.42 8.22
CA LEU A 46 -12.75 1.77 8.84
C LEU A 46 -14.07 2.08 8.13
N ASN A 47 -14.99 1.13 8.20
CA ASN A 47 -16.39 1.31 7.89
C ASN A 47 -17.22 1.56 9.17
N HIS A 48 -18.53 1.70 9.00
CA HIS A 48 -19.49 1.97 10.08
C HIS A 48 -19.68 0.82 11.09
N ILE A 49 -19.11 -0.37 10.84
CA ILE A 49 -19.13 -1.51 11.79
C ILE A 49 -17.75 -1.80 12.42
N GLY A 50 -16.76 -0.92 12.21
CA GLY A 50 -15.45 -1.03 12.84
C GLY A 50 -14.48 -2.04 12.20
N THR A 51 -14.78 -2.50 10.99
CA THR A 51 -13.86 -3.31 10.15
C THR A 51 -13.32 -2.48 8.99
N ILE A 52 -12.33 -3.01 8.28
CA ILE A 52 -11.82 -2.33 7.08
C ILE A 52 -12.95 -2.19 6.05
N TYR A 53 -13.09 -0.99 5.49
CA TYR A 53 -14.01 -0.67 4.43
C TYR A 53 -13.67 -1.46 3.16
N ALA A 54 -14.70 -2.01 2.50
CA ALA A 54 -14.52 -2.85 1.32
C ALA A 54 -13.79 -2.12 0.18
N GLY A 55 -14.09 -0.83 -0.03
CA GLY A 55 -13.38 -0.02 -1.01
C GLY A 55 -11.89 0.14 -0.68
N SER A 56 -11.53 0.23 0.61
CA SER A 56 -10.13 0.28 1.03
C SER A 56 -9.39 -1.03 0.75
N LEU A 57 -10.04 -2.19 0.95
CA LEU A 57 -9.48 -3.49 0.59
C LEU A 57 -9.31 -3.65 -0.92
N PHE A 58 -10.30 -3.19 -1.69
CA PHE A 58 -10.20 -3.20 -3.15
C PHE A 58 -9.05 -2.32 -3.64
N SER A 59 -8.94 -1.09 -3.13
CA SER A 59 -7.83 -0.20 -3.48
C SER A 59 -6.46 -0.79 -3.11
N LEU A 60 -6.35 -1.53 -1.99
CA LEU A 60 -5.12 -2.24 -1.66
C LEU A 60 -4.78 -3.30 -2.71
N ALA A 61 -5.77 -4.10 -3.14
CA ALA A 61 -5.56 -5.15 -4.15
C ALA A 61 -5.18 -4.57 -5.52
N ASP A 62 -5.88 -3.52 -5.96
CA ASP A 62 -5.61 -2.84 -7.22
C ASP A 62 -4.23 -2.17 -7.21
N TYR A 63 -3.91 -1.44 -6.13
CA TYR A 63 -2.59 -0.84 -5.93
C TYR A 63 -1.48 -1.88 -5.91
N ALA A 64 -1.67 -3.01 -5.22
CA ALA A 64 -0.69 -4.10 -5.21
C ALA A 64 -0.44 -4.68 -6.62
N GLY A 65 -1.49 -4.78 -7.44
CA GLY A 65 -1.36 -5.21 -8.84
C GLY A 65 -0.58 -4.21 -9.71
N GLY A 66 -0.75 -2.90 -9.49
CA GLY A 66 0.00 -1.87 -10.22
C GLY A 66 1.45 -1.68 -9.77
N VAL A 67 1.79 -2.10 -8.55
CA VAL A 67 3.16 -2.04 -8.01
C VAL A 67 4.05 -3.20 -8.48
N LEU A 68 3.46 -4.38 -8.72
CA LEU A 68 4.15 -5.56 -9.23
C LEU A 68 4.54 -5.45 -10.71
#